data_AF-A0A7S2FZR8-F1
#
_entry.id   AF-A0A7S2FZR8-F1
#
_cell.length_a   1.000
_cell.length_b   1.000
_cell.length_c   1.000
_cell.angle_alpha   90.00
_cell.angle_beta   90.00
_cell.angle_gamma   90.00
#
_symmetry.space_group_name_H-M   'P 1'
#
loop_
_entity.id
_entity.type
_entity.pdbx_description
1 polymer ?
#
loop_
_entity_poly.entity_id
_entity_poly.type
_entity_poly.pdbx_seq_one_letter_code
_entity_poly.pdbx_strand_id
1 'polypeptide(L)'
;YPSPSPSDNRHSYSRQGNSRTRRRSEIAMALTTVPFRIVAVFVVLMAVASAQPRKHDCEKECVAGQCHFEDCAVTAHCPGGLCEFTNCLAPSCEGGACTFNNCEHPSCSGGGCHFHNPQTTLEDGYCQGGSCFVNGKRWESKISDRLSY
;
A
#
# COMPACT_ATOMS: atom_id res chain seq x y z
N TYR A 1 4.62 37.19 -58.14
CA TYR A 1 5.89 37.94 -58.06
C TYR A 1 6.85 37.16 -57.17
N PRO A 2 8.15 37.10 -57.48
CA PRO A 2 8.76 36.08 -58.33
C PRO A 2 9.79 35.22 -57.56
N SER A 3 10.21 34.10 -58.15
CA SER A 3 11.53 33.51 -57.91
C SER A 3 12.61 34.50 -58.35
N PRO A 4 13.76 34.58 -57.66
CA PRO A 4 14.98 34.08 -58.31
C PRO A 4 16.06 33.54 -57.33
N SER A 5 16.79 32.54 -57.84
CA SER A 5 18.16 32.15 -57.47
C SER A 5 19.18 33.14 -58.11
N PRO A 6 20.51 32.87 -58.14
CA PRO A 6 21.52 32.52 -57.12
C PRO A 6 22.68 33.58 -57.15
N SER A 7 23.91 33.18 -56.79
CA SER A 7 25.23 33.87 -56.90
C SER A 7 25.56 34.96 -55.88
N ASP A 8 26.65 34.83 -55.10
CA ASP A 8 28.00 35.13 -55.61
C ASP A 8 29.12 34.71 -54.65
N ASN A 9 30.26 34.41 -55.25
CA ASN A 9 31.53 34.03 -54.66
C ASN A 9 32.23 35.20 -53.96
N ARG A 10 32.84 34.95 -52.80
CA ARG A 10 34.12 35.58 -52.47
C ARG A 10 35.00 34.70 -51.58
N HIS A 11 35.94 34.05 -52.24
CA HIS A 11 37.23 33.69 -51.66
C HIS A 11 37.99 34.97 -51.27
N SER A 12 38.64 34.99 -50.11
CA SER A 12 39.90 35.72 -49.89
C SER A 12 40.57 35.27 -48.58
N TYR A 13 41.77 34.74 -48.77
CA TYR A 13 42.75 34.19 -47.83
C TYR A 13 43.36 35.18 -46.83
N SER A 14 43.78 34.67 -45.65
CA SER A 14 45.02 34.98 -44.90
C SER A 14 44.77 34.74 -43.39
N ARG A 15 45.62 34.16 -42.54
CA ARG A 15 47.04 33.74 -42.50
C ARG A 15 47.12 32.66 -41.38
N GLN A 16 47.73 31.49 -41.61
CA GLN A 16 49.08 31.12 -41.18
C GLN A 16 49.43 31.32 -39.68
N GLY A 17 49.87 30.23 -39.04
CA GLY A 17 50.75 30.22 -37.86
C GLY A 17 50.15 29.51 -36.63
N ASN A 18 50.16 28.16 -36.57
CA ASN A 18 51.18 27.35 -35.87
C ASN A 18 51.39 27.81 -34.41
N SER A 19 50.97 27.08 -33.38
CA SER A 19 51.56 25.81 -32.96
C SER A 19 50.95 25.38 -31.61
N ARG A 20 50.86 24.06 -31.39
CA ARG A 20 51.00 23.34 -30.10
C ARG A 20 50.28 23.99 -28.89
N THR A 21 49.32 23.38 -28.22
CA THR A 21 49.42 22.06 -27.59
C THR A 21 48.09 21.79 -26.87
N ARG A 22 47.63 20.53 -26.91
CA ARG A 22 46.82 19.85 -25.88
C ARG A 22 46.05 20.73 -24.88
N ARG A 23 44.72 20.67 -24.92
CA ARG A 23 43.90 19.97 -23.91
C ARG A 23 42.47 19.89 -24.41
N ARG A 24 42.05 18.66 -24.71
CA ARG A 24 40.65 18.27 -24.81
C ARG A 24 40.00 18.60 -23.46
N SER A 25 39.06 19.54 -23.45
CA SER A 25 38.06 19.64 -22.40
C SER A 25 36.79 19.03 -22.95
N GLU A 26 36.72 17.70 -22.84
CA GLU A 26 35.51 16.95 -23.03
C GLU A 26 34.48 17.45 -22.02
N ILE A 27 33.35 17.94 -22.52
CA ILE A 27 32.14 18.17 -21.73
C ILE A 27 31.66 16.76 -21.36
N ALA A 28 32.19 16.24 -20.25
CA ALA A 28 31.72 15.02 -19.65
C ALA A 28 30.28 15.29 -19.18
N MET A 29 29.32 14.68 -19.89
CA MET A 29 27.98 14.47 -19.38
C MET A 29 28.11 13.76 -18.03
N ALA A 30 27.90 14.50 -16.94
CA ALA A 30 27.73 13.92 -15.62
C ALA A 30 26.41 13.12 -15.63
N LEU A 31 26.48 11.87 -16.09
CA LEU A 31 25.48 10.87 -15.73
C LEU A 31 25.62 10.67 -14.22
N THR A 32 24.73 11.32 -13.47
CA THR A 32 24.57 11.09 -12.04
C THR A 32 24.16 9.63 -11.84
N THR A 33 25.12 8.81 -11.41
CA THR A 33 24.90 7.46 -10.93
C THR A 33 24.07 7.56 -9.65
N VAL A 34 22.74 7.47 -9.78
CA VAL A 34 21.86 7.35 -8.62
C VAL A 34 22.30 6.08 -7.87
N PRO A 35 22.74 6.19 -6.61
CA PRO A 35 23.24 5.02 -5.88
C PRO A 35 22.11 3.99 -5.78
N PHE A 36 22.44 2.73 -6.05
CA PHE A 36 21.51 1.59 -6.06
C PHE A 36 20.61 1.53 -4.81
N ARG A 37 21.11 2.03 -3.67
CA ARG A 37 20.36 2.15 -2.42
C ARG A 37 19.19 3.13 -2.49
N ILE A 38 19.34 4.26 -3.19
CA ILE A 38 18.25 5.21 -3.40
C ILE A 38 17.19 4.59 -4.31
N VAL A 39 17.60 3.90 -5.38
CA VAL A 39 16.67 3.19 -6.28
C VAL A 39 15.87 2.12 -5.53
N ALA A 40 16.52 1.31 -4.69
CA ALA A 40 15.85 0.29 -3.88
C ALA A 40 14.85 0.90 -2.88
N VAL A 41 15.21 2.00 -2.22
CA VAL A 41 14.30 2.71 -1.30
C VAL A 41 13.09 3.26 -2.06
N PHE A 42 13.28 3.84 -3.25
CA PHE A 42 12.16 4.30 -4.09
C PHE A 42 11.28 3.14 -4.58
N VAL A 43 11.85 2.00 -4.95
CA VAL A 43 11.07 0.82 -5.37
C VAL A 43 10.24 0.27 -4.21
N VAL A 44 10.81 0.20 -3.00
CA VAL A 44 10.07 -0.21 -1.79
C VAL A 44 8.97 0.80 -1.45
N LEU A 45 9.26 2.11 -1.50
CA LEU A 45 8.26 3.15 -1.23
C LEU A 45 7.10 3.12 -2.24
N MET A 46 7.37 2.92 -3.53
CA MET A 46 6.35 2.83 -4.56
C MET A 46 5.49 1.56 -4.43
N ALA A 47 6.05 0.45 -3.92
CA ALA A 47 5.30 -0.78 -3.69
C ALA A 47 4.30 -0.67 -2.52
N VAL A 48 4.57 0.17 -1.51
CA VAL A 48 3.70 0.33 -0.33
C VAL A 48 2.49 1.23 -0.62
N ALA A 49 2.57 2.12 -1.62
CA ALA A 49 1.51 3.09 -1.91
C ALA A 49 0.29 2.54 -2.70
N SER A 50 0.32 1.29 -3.16
CA SER A 50 -0.72 0.75 -4.07
C SER A 50 -1.76 -0.17 -3.42
N ALA A 51 -1.62 -0.50 -2.12
CA ALA A 51 -2.57 -1.34 -1.40
C ALA A 51 -3.58 -0.50 -0.60
N GLN A 52 -4.38 0.33 -1.27
CA GLN A 52 -5.60 0.83 -0.65
C GLN A 52 -6.67 -0.26 -0.81
N PRO A 53 -7.16 -0.86 0.29
CA PRO A 53 -8.18 -1.87 0.19
C PRO A 53 -9.44 -1.19 -0.36
N ARG A 54 -9.91 -1.66 -1.52
CA ARG A 54 -11.10 -1.08 -2.15
C ARG A 54 -12.33 -1.49 -1.35
N LYS A 55 -13.30 -0.57 -1.24
CA LYS A 55 -14.60 -0.86 -0.64
C LYS A 55 -15.23 -2.06 -1.36
N HIS A 56 -15.52 -3.10 -0.59
CA HIS A 56 -16.16 -4.33 -1.03
C HIS A 56 -17.63 -4.29 -0.65
N ASP A 57 -18.42 -5.01 -1.43
CA ASP A 57 -19.87 -5.08 -1.27
C ASP A 57 -20.22 -5.93 -0.05
N CYS A 58 -21.06 -5.43 0.85
CA CYS A 58 -21.43 -6.10 2.10
C CYS A 58 -22.17 -7.43 1.85
N GLU A 59 -22.85 -7.57 0.71
CA GLU A 59 -23.59 -8.78 0.34
C GLU A 59 -22.69 -9.85 -0.31
N LYS A 60 -21.44 -9.51 -0.62
CA LYS A 60 -20.51 -10.42 -1.31
C LYS A 60 -19.42 -10.90 -0.39
N GLU A 61 -19.17 -12.20 -0.42
CA GLU A 61 -18.06 -12.80 0.30
C GLU A 61 -16.71 -12.37 -0.28
N CYS A 62 -15.77 -12.07 0.62
CA CYS A 62 -14.38 -11.78 0.24
C CYS A 62 -13.50 -13.03 0.42
N VAL A 63 -13.52 -13.92 -0.58
CA VAL A 63 -12.76 -15.18 -0.55
C VAL A 63 -11.25 -14.96 -0.68
N ALA A 64 -10.84 -13.93 -1.44
CA ALA A 64 -9.42 -13.59 -1.60
C ALA A 64 -8.79 -12.94 -0.36
N GLY A 65 -9.62 -12.44 0.57
CA GLY A 65 -9.18 -11.63 1.70
C GLY A 65 -8.81 -10.19 1.29
N GLN A 66 -8.29 -9.41 2.23
CA GLN A 66 -7.82 -8.03 2.00
C GLN A 66 -8.89 -7.07 1.47
N CYS A 67 -10.17 -7.34 1.74
CA CYS A 67 -11.27 -6.46 1.41
C CYS A 67 -11.52 -5.43 2.52
N HIS A 68 -12.07 -4.28 2.13
CA HIS A 68 -12.53 -3.26 3.07
C HIS A 68 -14.05 -3.15 3.02
N PHE A 69 -14.72 -3.40 4.14
CA PHE A 69 -16.15 -3.28 4.31
C PHE A 69 -16.46 -2.05 5.17
N GLU A 70 -17.45 -1.27 4.78
CA GLU A 70 -17.75 0.01 5.44
C GLU A 70 -19.27 0.24 5.48
N ASP A 71 -19.78 0.61 6.65
CA ASP A 71 -21.19 0.93 6.93
C ASP A 71 -22.15 -0.19 6.53
N CYS A 72 -21.76 -1.44 6.79
CA CYS A 72 -22.58 -2.60 6.45
C CYS A 72 -23.68 -2.81 7.50
N ALA A 73 -24.94 -2.63 7.09
CA ALA A 73 -26.11 -2.98 7.88
C ALA A 73 -26.43 -4.49 7.86
N VAL A 74 -25.79 -5.23 6.96
CA VAL A 74 -25.89 -6.70 6.85
C VAL A 74 -24.58 -7.35 7.27
N THR A 75 -24.66 -8.62 7.66
CA THR A 75 -23.52 -9.46 8.03
C THR A 75 -22.56 -9.61 6.84
N ALA A 76 -21.40 -8.96 6.92
CA ALA A 76 -20.35 -9.07 5.92
C ALA A 76 -19.41 -10.25 6.25
N HIS A 77 -19.11 -11.07 5.24
CA HIS A 77 -18.29 -12.27 5.39
C HIS A 77 -16.92 -12.15 4.68
N CYS A 78 -15.85 -12.37 5.44
CA CYS A 78 -14.48 -12.45 4.92
C CYS A 78 -13.82 -13.80 5.28
N PRO A 79 -14.03 -14.83 4.45
CA PRO A 79 -13.34 -16.10 4.64
C PRO A 79 -11.83 -16.02 4.33
N GLY A 80 -11.40 -15.11 3.46
CA GLY A 80 -9.99 -14.99 3.06
C GLY A 80 -9.04 -14.35 4.09
N GLY A 81 -9.57 -13.71 5.13
CA GLY A 81 -8.76 -13.03 6.16
C GLY A 81 -8.17 -11.70 5.71
N LEU A 82 -7.43 -11.04 6.62
CA LEU A 82 -6.81 -9.73 6.39
C LEU A 82 -7.78 -8.63 5.94
N CYS A 83 -9.07 -8.79 6.20
CA CYS A 83 -10.09 -7.81 5.86
C CYS A 83 -10.18 -6.71 6.92
N GLU A 84 -10.65 -5.55 6.49
CA GLU A 84 -10.98 -4.42 7.37
C GLU A 84 -12.49 -4.19 7.34
N PHE A 85 -13.09 -4.05 8.51
CA PHE A 85 -14.50 -3.76 8.69
C PHE A 85 -14.63 -2.45 9.48
N THR A 86 -15.40 -1.51 8.96
CA THR A 86 -15.63 -0.20 9.60
C THR A 86 -17.13 0.05 9.74
N ASN A 87 -17.60 0.30 10.97
CA ASN A 87 -19.02 0.53 11.27
C ASN A 87 -19.97 -0.57 10.75
N CYS A 88 -19.54 -1.83 10.81
CA CYS A 88 -20.35 -2.96 10.33
C CYS A 88 -21.15 -3.63 11.46
N LEU A 89 -22.34 -4.13 11.13
CA LEU A 89 -23.16 -4.96 12.00
C LEU A 89 -22.83 -6.45 11.81
N ALA A 90 -22.45 -7.11 12.90
CA ALA A 90 -22.11 -8.53 12.97
C ALA A 90 -21.14 -9.04 11.87
N PRO A 91 -20.01 -8.37 11.59
CA PRO A 91 -19.07 -8.86 10.58
C PRO A 91 -18.37 -10.16 11.02
N SER A 92 -18.13 -11.07 10.07
CA SER A 92 -17.47 -12.36 10.31
C SER A 92 -16.16 -12.50 9.52
N CYS A 93 -15.08 -12.82 10.23
CA CYS A 93 -13.76 -13.10 9.64
C CYS A 93 -13.30 -14.51 9.98
N GLU A 94 -13.16 -15.36 8.96
CA GLU A 94 -12.72 -16.75 9.16
C GLU A 94 -11.23 -16.94 8.87
N GLY A 95 -10.66 -16.19 7.94
CA GLY A 95 -9.24 -16.30 7.59
C GLY A 95 -8.26 -15.69 8.61
N GLY A 96 -8.78 -14.96 9.60
CA GLY A 96 -7.96 -14.33 10.65
C GLY A 96 -7.25 -13.05 10.19
N ALA A 97 -6.51 -12.45 11.13
CA ALA A 97 -5.78 -11.19 10.94
C ALA A 97 -6.64 -10.01 10.42
N CYS A 98 -7.95 -10.05 10.68
CA CYS A 98 -8.86 -8.98 10.30
C CYS A 98 -8.83 -7.82 11.31
N THR A 99 -9.22 -6.65 10.84
CA THR A 99 -9.37 -5.43 11.65
C THR A 99 -10.83 -5.02 11.69
N PHE A 100 -11.37 -4.80 12.89
CA PHE A 100 -12.74 -4.36 13.14
C PHE A 100 -12.71 -3.01 13.82
N ASN A 101 -13.19 -1.97 13.15
CA ASN A 101 -13.26 -0.61 13.63
C ASN A 101 -14.72 -0.22 13.89
N ASN A 102 -15.08 0.13 15.12
CA ASN A 102 -16.43 0.56 15.49
C ASN A 102 -17.54 -0.41 15.06
N CYS A 103 -17.27 -1.72 15.06
CA CYS A 103 -18.25 -2.73 14.65
C CYS A 103 -19.10 -3.21 15.84
N GLU A 104 -20.32 -3.65 15.55
CA GLU A 104 -21.24 -4.31 16.48
C GLU A 104 -21.17 -5.82 16.30
N HIS A 105 -21.13 -6.60 17.39
CA HIS A 105 -21.04 -8.07 17.40
C HIS A 105 -20.01 -8.70 16.42
N PRO A 106 -18.75 -8.21 16.33
CA PRO A 106 -17.77 -8.76 15.40
C PRO A 106 -17.28 -10.15 15.83
N SER A 107 -17.05 -11.05 14.86
CA SER A 107 -16.56 -12.41 15.09
C SER A 107 -15.30 -12.73 14.26
N CYS A 108 -14.33 -13.38 14.89
CA CYS A 108 -13.08 -13.81 14.30
C CYS A 108 -12.73 -15.25 14.68
N SER A 109 -12.95 -16.20 13.76
CA SER A 109 -12.58 -17.60 14.01
C SER A 109 -11.12 -17.89 13.67
N GLY A 110 -10.51 -17.19 12.71
CA GLY A 110 -9.12 -17.43 12.28
C GLY A 110 -8.03 -16.97 13.25
N GLY A 111 -8.36 -16.11 14.23
CA GLY A 111 -7.40 -15.57 15.19
C GLY A 111 -6.55 -14.41 14.65
N GLY A 112 -5.75 -13.80 15.52
CA GLY A 112 -4.89 -12.66 15.18
C GLY A 112 -5.64 -11.38 14.85
N CYS A 113 -6.94 -11.29 15.16
CA CYS A 113 -7.76 -10.15 14.80
C CYS A 113 -7.60 -8.97 15.75
N HIS A 114 -7.86 -7.78 15.22
CA HIS A 114 -7.78 -6.51 15.94
C HIS A 114 -9.17 -5.88 16.03
N PHE A 115 -9.63 -5.63 17.24
CA PHE A 115 -10.91 -5.00 17.55
C PHE A 115 -10.65 -3.62 18.13
N HIS A 116 -10.99 -2.59 17.37
CA HIS A 116 -10.88 -1.18 17.76
C HIS A 116 -12.27 -0.64 18.07
N ASN A 117 -12.47 -0.23 19.33
CA ASN A 117 -13.70 0.36 19.83
C ASN A 117 -14.97 -0.44 19.45
N PRO A 118 -15.05 -1.74 19.82
CA PRO A 118 -16.26 -2.52 19.57
C PRO A 118 -17.46 -1.84 20.25
N GLN A 119 -18.56 -1.70 19.52
CA GLN A 119 -19.76 -1.00 20.00
C GLN A 119 -20.63 -1.85 20.94
N THR A 120 -20.35 -3.15 21.00
CA THR A 120 -21.05 -4.13 21.84
C THR A 120 -20.08 -4.92 22.70
N THR A 121 -20.63 -5.64 23.69
CA THR A 121 -19.84 -6.64 24.43
C THR A 121 -19.47 -7.78 23.47
N LEU A 122 -18.21 -8.20 23.48
CA LEU A 122 -17.73 -9.31 22.66
C LEU A 122 -18.25 -10.62 23.28
N GLU A 123 -18.93 -11.44 22.47
CA GLU A 123 -19.51 -12.71 22.90
C GLU A 123 -18.45 -13.80 23.10
N ASP A 124 -18.81 -14.86 23.81
CA ASP A 124 -17.93 -16.04 23.91
C ASP A 124 -17.66 -16.63 22.52
N GLY A 125 -16.39 -16.91 22.24
CA GLY A 125 -15.97 -17.40 20.93
C GLY A 125 -15.84 -16.33 19.86
N TYR A 126 -15.89 -15.03 20.21
CA TYR A 126 -15.56 -13.93 19.27
C TYR A 126 -14.14 -14.05 18.68
N CYS A 127 -13.24 -14.76 19.36
CA CYS A 127 -11.86 -15.01 18.92
C CYS A 127 -11.48 -16.48 19.12
N GLN A 128 -11.78 -17.36 18.18
CA GLN A 128 -11.51 -18.80 18.35
C GLN A 128 -10.05 -19.17 18.08
N GLY A 129 -9.46 -18.64 17.01
CA GLY A 129 -8.05 -18.87 16.65
C GLY A 129 -7.04 -18.23 17.60
N GLY A 130 -7.51 -17.40 18.54
CA GLY A 130 -6.68 -16.76 19.56
C GLY A 130 -5.78 -15.66 19.06
N SER A 131 -4.92 -15.15 19.94
CA SER A 131 -4.04 -13.99 19.68
C SER A 131 -4.79 -12.74 19.20
N CYS A 132 -6.02 -12.52 19.63
CA CYS A 132 -6.76 -11.31 19.29
C CYS A 132 -6.39 -10.14 20.20
N PHE A 133 -6.61 -8.94 19.67
CA PHE A 133 -6.33 -7.69 20.36
C PHE A 133 -7.61 -6.85 20.44
N VAL A 134 -7.96 -6.40 21.64
CA VAL A 134 -9.06 -5.46 21.87
C VAL A 134 -8.45 -4.15 22.34
N ASN A 135 -8.66 -3.08 21.58
CA ASN A 135 -8.09 -1.76 21.84
C ASN A 135 -6.57 -1.80 22.06
N GLY A 136 -5.87 -2.60 21.25
CA GLY A 136 -4.41 -2.78 21.31
C GLY A 136 -3.90 -3.65 22.45
N LYS A 137 -4.78 -4.17 23.32
CA LYS A 137 -4.41 -5.13 24.37
C LYS A 137 -4.73 -6.53 23.91
N ARG A 138 -3.80 -7.48 24.08
CA ARG A 138 -4.09 -8.90 23.88
C ARG A 138 -5.23 -9.30 24.82
N TRP A 139 -6.21 -10.01 24.28
CA TRP A 139 -7.35 -10.51 25.04
C TRP A 139 -7.47 -12.01 24.83
N GLU A 140 -7.76 -12.76 25.89
CA GLU A 140 -7.94 -14.20 25.78
C GLU A 140 -9.18 -14.55 24.94
N SER A 141 -9.06 -15.66 24.20
CA SER A 141 -10.09 -16.23 23.33
C SER A 141 -11.37 -16.64 24.05
N LYS A 142 -11.26 -16.93 25.36
CA LYS A 142 -12.33 -17.49 26.18
C LYS A 142 -12.42 -16.68 27.47
N ILE A 143 -13.60 -16.16 27.78
CA ILE A 143 -13.86 -15.48 29.05
C ILE A 143 -13.69 -16.46 30.22
N SER A 144 -13.99 -17.75 29.99
CA SER A 144 -13.82 -18.83 30.96
C SER A 144 -12.39 -18.99 31.49
N ASP A 145 -11.37 -18.71 30.68
CA ASP A 145 -9.96 -18.83 31.10
C ASP A 145 -9.55 -17.69 32.07
N ARG A 146 -10.35 -16.62 32.19
CA ARG A 146 -10.11 -15.54 33.16
C ARG A 146 -10.71 -15.78 34.54
N LEU A 147 -11.59 -16.77 34.70
CA LEU A 147 -12.28 -17.08 35.97
C LEU A 147 -11.57 -18.14 36.82
N SER A 148 -10.40 -18.64 36.40
CA SER A 148 -9.66 -19.69 37.10
C SER A 148 -8.59 -19.18 38.09
N TYR A 149 -8.77 -18.00 38.71
CA TYR A 149 -7.84 -17.45 39.71
C TYR A 149 -8.51 -17.18 41.06
#